data_AF-A0A917TT32-F1
#
_entry.id   AF-A0A917TT32-F1
#
_cell.length_a   1.000
_cell.length_b   1.000
_cell.length_c   1.000
_cell.angle_alpha   90.00
_cell.angle_beta   90.00
_cell.angle_gamma   90.00
#
_symmetry.space_group_name_H-M   'P 1'
#
loop_
_entity.id
_entity.type
_entity.pdbx_description
1 polymer ?
#
loop_
_entity_poly.entity_id
_entity_poly.type
_entity_poly.pdbx_seq_one_letter_code
_entity_poly.pdbx_strand_id
1 'polypeptide(L)' 'MVELISKQTCVVCDNQRDKGINVYNLFICSQCEQKIVQTEPEDPSYAYFVEKLKRLNHSTSYS' A
#
# COMPACT_ATOMS: atom_id res chain seq x y z
N MET A 1 21.85 22.88 -0.74
CA MET A 1 20.48 22.64 -0.26
C MET A 1 20.03 21.35 -0.90
N VAL A 2 19.98 20.24 -0.15
CA VAL A 2 19.55 18.94 -0.68
C VAL A 2 18.06 18.83 -0.37
N GLU A 3 17.23 18.96 -1.39
CA GLU A 3 15.82 18.58 -1.32
C GLU A 3 15.76 17.07 -1.05
N LEU A 4 15.49 16.72 0.21
CA LEU A 4 15.20 15.36 0.64
C LEU A 4 13.82 14.96 0.08
N ILE A 5 13.81 14.57 -1.19
CA ILE A 5 12.66 13.92 -1.82
C ILE A 5 12.62 12.49 -1.25
N SER A 6 11.97 12.31 -0.09
CA SER A 6 11.84 11.02 0.58
C SER A 6 10.90 10.12 -0.22
N LYS A 7 11.45 9.47 -1.25
CA LYS A 7 10.75 8.45 -2.01
C LYS A 7 10.50 7.25 -1.10
N GLN A 8 9.24 6.96 -0.85
CA GLN A 8 8.84 5.83 -0.04
C GLN A 8 8.48 4.64 -0.93
N THR A 9 8.79 3.43 -0.48
CA THR A 9 8.51 2.22 -1.24
C THR A 9 7.06 1.81 -1.02
N CYS A 10 6.28 1.74 -2.10
CA CYS A 10 4.88 1.35 -2.03
C CYS A 10 4.76 -0.13 -1.72
N VAL A 11 4.04 -0.51 -0.68
CA VAL A 11 3.91 -1.93 -0.26
C VAL A 11 3.04 -2.76 -1.22
N VAL A 12 2.27 -2.10 -2.09
CA VAL A 12 1.35 -2.77 -3.02
C VAL A 12 2.04 -3.13 -4.33
N CYS A 13 2.82 -2.19 -4.88
CA CYS A 13 3.53 -2.33 -6.15
C CYS A 13 5.05 -2.42 -6.03
N ASP A 14 5.60 -2.38 -4.82
CA ASP A 14 7.04 -2.44 -4.50
C ASP A 14 7.90 -1.37 -5.19
N ASN A 15 7.26 -0.26 -5.60
CA ASN A 15 7.92 0.81 -6.33
C ASN A 15 8.18 2.02 -5.42
N GLN A 16 9.35 2.63 -5.55
CA GLN A 16 9.67 3.90 -4.92
C GLN A 16 8.83 5.04 -5.53
N ARG A 17 8.02 5.69 -4.70
CA ARG A 17 7.20 6.83 -5.10
C ARG A 17 7.37 7.96 -4.11
N ASP A 18 7.33 9.18 -4.65
CA ASP A 18 7.37 10.41 -3.88
C ASP A 18 5.99 10.81 -3.33
N LYS A 19 4.92 10.33 -3.97
CA LYS A 19 3.53 10.71 -3.66
C LYS A 19 2.70 9.50 -3.29
N GLY A 20 1.99 9.61 -2.17
CA GLY A 20 1.15 8.55 -1.62
C GLY A 20 0.67 8.86 -0.22
N ILE A 21 0.07 7.86 0.41
CA ILE A 21 -0.37 7.88 1.81
C ILE A 21 0.46 6.90 2.64
N ASN A 22 0.72 7.23 3.90
CA ASN A 22 1.28 6.32 4.87
C ASN A 22 0.14 5.75 5.72
N VAL A 23 -0.01 4.43 5.73
CA VAL A 23 -0.98 3.71 6.56
C VAL A 23 -0.19 2.91 7.60
N TYR A 24 -0.23 3.35 8.86
CA TYR A 24 0.63 2.82 9.94
C TYR A 24 2.13 2.87 9.56
N ASN A 25 2.74 1.70 9.34
CA ASN A 25 4.15 1.55 9.00
C ASN A 25 4.35 1.15 7.51
N LEU A 26 3.30 1.32 6.71
CA LEU A 26 3.24 0.96 5.30
C LEU A 26 3.05 2.23 4.48
N PHE A 27 3.68 2.31 3.32
CA PHE A 27 3.45 3.38 2.35
C PHE A 27 2.69 2.83 1.14
N ILE A 28 1.68 3.56 0.69
CA ILE A 28 0.86 3.21 -0.47
C ILE A 28 0.86 4.40 -1.41
N CYS A 29 1.31 4.22 -2.64
CA CYS A 29 1.30 5.31 -3.61
C CYS A 29 -0.13 5.68 -4.02
N SER A 30 -0.35 6.93 -4.46
CA SER A 30 -1.68 7.41 -4.83
C SER A 30 -2.36 6.55 -5.90
N GLN A 31 -1.58 5.91 -6.78
CA GLN A 31 -2.13 5.02 -7.81
C GLN A 31 -2.70 3.72 -7.20
N CYS A 32 -2.05 3.18 -6.18
CA CYS A 32 -2.51 1.98 -5.49
C CYS A 32 -3.66 2.27 -4.53
N GLU A 33 -3.62 3.41 -3.83
CA GLU A 33 -4.73 3.86 -2.98
C GLU A 33 -5.99 4.10 -3.82
N GLN A 34 -5.88 4.83 -4.93
CA GLN A 34 -6.99 5.00 -5.86
C GLN A 34 -7.52 3.66 -6.36
N LYS A 35 -6.67 2.69 -6.70
CA LYS A 35 -7.14 1.35 -7.07
C LYS A 35 -7.92 0.70 -5.93
N ILE A 36 -7.43 0.75 -4.69
CA ILE A 36 -8.11 0.15 -3.54
C ILE A 36 -9.46 0.83 -3.27
N VAL A 37 -9.51 2.16 -3.32
CA VAL A 37 -10.74 2.94 -3.10
C VAL A 37 -11.74 2.77 -4.23
N GLN A 38 -11.25 2.64 -5.47
CA GLN A 38 -12.07 2.48 -6.67
C GLN A 38 -12.43 1.01 -6.95
N THR A 39 -11.81 0.06 -6.25
CA THR A 39 -12.22 -1.35 -6.30
C THR A 39 -13.41 -1.52 -5.37
N GLU A 40 -14.57 -1.75 -5.94
CA GLU A 40 -15.78 -2.03 -5.17
C GLU A 40 -15.61 -3.35 -4.38
N PRO A 41 -16.19 -3.45 -3.17
CA PRO A 41 -16.10 -4.66 -2.34
C PRO A 41 -16.72 -5.91 -2.99
N GLU A 42 -17.52 -5.70 -4.03
CA GLU A 42 -18.17 -6.74 -4.83
C GLU A 42 -17.26 -7.28 -5.95
N ASP A 43 -16.15 -6.61 -6.24
CA ASP A 43 -15.19 -7.07 -7.25
C ASP A 43 -14.25 -8.14 -6.68
N PRO A 44 -14.06 -9.28 -7.35
CA PRO A 44 -13.15 -10.34 -6.89
C PRO A 44 -11.70 -9.86 -6.72
N SER A 45 -11.31 -8.74 -7.34
CA SER A 45 -10.01 -8.10 -7.16
C SER A 45 -9.84 -7.44 -5.79
N TYR A 46 -10.94 -7.04 -5.13
CA TYR A 46 -10.90 -6.45 -3.78
C TYR A 46 -10.29 -7.42 -2.77
N ALA A 47 -10.69 -8.69 -2.84
CA ALA A 47 -10.16 -9.75 -2.01
C ALA A 47 -8.64 -9.88 -2.17
N TYR A 48 -8.11 -9.74 -3.39
CA TYR A 48 -6.67 -9.80 -3.65
C TYR A 48 -5.91 -8.64 -2.98
N PHE A 49 -6.44 -7.41 -3.07
CA PHE A 49 -5.83 -6.25 -2.40
C PHE A 49 -5.90 -6.37 -0.87
N VAL A 50 -7.03 -6.80 -0.32
CA VAL A 50 -7.22 -7.02 1.12
C VAL A 50 -6.34 -8.15 1.63
N GLU A 51 -6.21 -9.26 0.90
CA GLU A 51 -5.36 -10.38 1.30
C GLU A 51 -3.88 -9.99 1.28
N LYS A 52 -3.46 -9.20 0.28
CA LYS A 52 -2.09 -8.66 0.21
C LYS A 52 -1.81 -7.69 1.35
N LEU A 53 -2.75 -6.81 1.70
CA LEU A 53 -2.67 -5.92 2.86
C LEU A 53 -2.67 -6.69 4.19
N LYS A 54 -3.49 -7.75 4.31
CA LYS A 54 -3.51 -8.63 5.50
C LYS A 54 -2.18 -9.34 5.69
N ARG A 55 -1.57 -9.88 4.63
CA ARG A 55 -0.25 -10.53 4.69
C ARG A 55 0.85 -9.58 5.18
N LEU A 56 0.77 -8.30 4.78
CA LEU A 56 1.69 -7.26 5.24
C LEU A 56 1.44 -6.84 6.70
N ASN A 57 0.20 -6.93 7.18
CA ASN A 57 -0.16 -6.64 8.58
C ASN A 57 0.16 -7.83 9.53
N HIS A 58 0.19 -9.06 9.00
CA HIS A 58 0.46 -10.29 9.77
C HIS A 58 1.94 -10.56 10.08
N SER A 59 2.86 -9.62 9.84
CA SER A 59 4.25 -9.74 10.29
C SER A 59 4.41 -9.68 11.82
N THR A 60 3.31 -9.63 12.57
CA THR A 60 3.32 -9.85 14.01
C THR A 60 2.15 -10.77 14.39
N SER A 61 2.47 -11.92 14.99
CA SER A 61 1.59 -13.00 15.49
C SER A 61 1.11 -14.06 14.49
N TYR A 62 1.89 -15.13 14.35
CA TYR A 62 1.50 -16.40 14.96
C TYR A 62 2.76 -17.24 15.18
N SER A 63 3.03 -17.53 16.46
CA SER A 63 4.00 -18.51 16.94
C SER A 63 3.38 -19.90 16.90
#